data_AF-A0A7X7K8L8-F1
#
_entry.id   AF-A0A7X7K8L8-F1
#
_cell.length_a   1.000
_cell.length_b   1.000
_cell.length_c   1.000
_cell.angle_alpha   90.00
_cell.angle_beta   90.00
_cell.angle_gamma   90.00
#
_symmetry.space_group_name_H-M   'P 1'
#
loop_
_entity.id
_entity.type
_entity.pdbx_description
1 polymer ?
#
loop_
_entity_poly.entity_id
_entity_poly.type
_entity_poly.pdbx_seq_one_letter_code
_entity_poly.pdbx_strand_id
1 'polypeptide(L)' 'MATILLLHSALGLRPGVHAFADLLRERGHEIEVPDFYEG' A
#
# COMPACT_ATOMS: atom_id res chain seq x y z
N MET A 1 -15.14 -5.02 -4.42
CA MET A 1 -14.70 -3.64 -4.18
C MET A 1 -14.63 -3.43 -2.68
N ALA A 2 -13.48 -2.97 -2.19
CA ALA A 2 -13.21 -2.71 -0.77
C ALA A 2 -12.17 -1.60 -0.66
N THR A 3 -12.24 -0.83 0.42
CA THR A 3 -11.23 0.17 0.79
C THR A 3 -10.22 -0.48 1.73
N ILE A 4 -8.93 -0.42 1.38
CA ILE A 4 -7.85 -1.10 2.10
C ILE A 4 -6.78 -0.08 2.47
N LEU A 5 -6.47 -0.04 3.77
CA LEU A 5 -5.28 0.64 4.29
C LEU A 5 -4.11 -0.33 4.29
N LEU A 6 -3.11 -0.10 3.43
CA LEU A 6 -1.95 -0.97 3.29
C LEU A 6 -0.75 -0.39 4.05
N LEU A 7 -0.41 -1.03 5.17
CA LEU A 7 0.69 -0.61 6.05
C LEU A 7 2.01 -1.29 5.66
N HIS A 8 3.10 -0.51 5.69
CA HIS A 8 4.44 -1.04 5.52
C HIS A 8 4.97 -1.72 6.79
N SER A 9 6.04 -2.51 6.67
CA SER A 9 6.70 -3.14 7.81
C SER A 9 7.61 -2.17 8.57
N ALA A 10 8.29 -2.66 9.62
CA ALA A 10 9.29 -1.90 10.38
C ALA A 10 10.49 -1.39 9.55
N LEU A 11 10.61 -1.80 8.30
CA LEU A 11 11.64 -1.37 7.35
C LEU A 11 11.18 -0.19 6.46
N GLY A 12 10.11 0.52 6.83
CA GLY A 12 9.59 1.69 6.12
C GLY A 12 8.87 1.38 4.80
N LEU A 13 8.36 2.42 4.15
CA LEU A 13 7.65 2.34 2.87
C LEU A 13 8.62 2.06 1.71
N ARG A 14 8.68 0.79 1.28
CA ARG A 14 9.57 0.35 0.19
C ARG A 14 8.81 0.15 -1.13
N PRO A 15 9.49 0.19 -2.29
CA PRO A 15 8.85 0.04 -3.60
C PRO A 15 7.96 -1.21 -3.75
N GLY A 16 8.29 -2.31 -3.07
CA GLY A 16 7.48 -3.53 -3.08
C GLY A 16 6.06 -3.34 -2.50
N VAL A 17 5.86 -2.39 -1.59
CA VAL A 17 4.53 -2.08 -1.03
C VAL A 17 3.65 -1.40 -2.08
N HIS A 18 4.22 -0.47 -2.87
CA HIS A 18 3.51 0.16 -3.99
C HIS A 18 3.16 -0.85 -5.08
N ALA A 19 4.10 -1.74 -5.45
CA ALA A 19 3.83 -2.79 -6.42
C ALA A 19 2.67 -3.71 -5.98
N PHE A 20 2.60 -4.03 -4.68
CA PHE A 20 1.49 -4.81 -4.14
C PHE A 20 0.17 -4.02 -4.15
N ALA A 21 0.21 -2.72 -3.81
CA ALA A 21 -0.96 -1.85 -3.90
C ALA A 21 -1.53 -1.81 -5.32
N ASP A 22 -0.67 -1.74 -6.33
CA ASP A 22 -1.10 -1.69 -7.74
C ASP A 22 -1.81 -2.99 -8.16
N LEU A 23 -1.31 -4.15 -7.74
CA LEU A 23 -1.99 -5.44 -7.95
C LEU A 23 -3.38 -5.50 -7.30
N LEU A 24 -3.58 -4.83 -6.17
CA LEU A 24 -4.88 -4.75 -5.52
C LEU A 24 -5.81 -3.76 -6.21
N ARG A 25 -5.28 -2.63 -6.69
CA ARG A 25 -6.04 -1.66 -7.50
C ARG A 25 -6.54 -2.28 -8.80
N GLU A 26 -5.71 -3.05 -9.49
CA GLU A 26 -6.08 -3.81 -10.69
C GLU A 26 -7.26 -4.77 -10.45
N ARG A 27 -7.42 -5.25 -9.22
CA ARG A 27 -8.56 -6.12 -8.81
C ARG A 27 -9.81 -5.33 -8.41
N GLY A 28 -9.82 -4.01 -8.56
CA GLY A 28 -10.97 -3.15 -8.28
C GLY A 28 -11.12 -2.76 -6.80
N HIS A 29 -10.01 -2.64 -6.08
CA HIS A 29 -9.96 -2.14 -4.71
C HIS A 29 -9.45 -0.69 -4.65
N GLU A 30 -9.91 0.07 -3.65
CA GLU A 30 -9.36 1.38 -3.33
C GLU A 30 -8.27 1.22 -2.27
N ILE A 31 -7.06 1.70 -2.55
CA ILE A 31 -5.88 1.43 -1.72
C ILE A 31 -5.22 2.73 -1.28
N GLU A 32 -5.10 2.93 0.04
CA GLU A 32 -4.26 3.94 0.66
C GLU A 32 -2.95 3.31 1.17
N VAL A 33 -1.83 3.98 0.91
CA VAL A 33 -0.49 3.50 1.28
C VAL A 33 0.27 4.65 1.96
N PRO A 34 -0.11 5.05 3.18
CA PRO A 34 0.58 6.12 3.90
C PRO A 34 1.98 5.68 4.33
N ASP A 35 2.92 6.63 4.32
CA ASP A 35 4.19 6.49 4.99
C ASP A 35 4.06 7.00 6.43
N PHE A 36 4.15 6.10 7.41
CA PHE A 36 4.07 6.47 8.83
C PHE A 36 5.43 6.81 9.44
N TYR A 37 6.53 6.56 8.72
CA TYR A 37 7.88 6.88 9.16
C TYR A 37 8.42 8.15 8.50
N GLU A 38 7.62 8.80 7.65
CA GLU A 38 7.95 10.06 6.96
C GLU A 38 9.31 9.98 6.25
N GLY A 39 9.55 8.90 5.49
CA GLY A 39 10.82 8.62 4.83
C GLY A 39 11.46 9.80 4.09
#